data_AF-W4LB92-F1
#
_entry.id   AF-W4LB92-F1
#
_cell.length_a   1.000
_cell.length_b   1.000
_cell.length_c   1.000
_cell.angle_alpha   90.00
_cell.angle_beta   90.00
_cell.angle_gamma   90.00
#
_symmetry.space_group_name_H-M   'P 1'
#
loop_
_entity.id
_entity.type
_entity.pdbx_description
1 polymer ?
#
loop_
_entity_poly.entity_id
_entity_poly.type
_entity_poly.pdbx_seq_one_letter_code
_entity_poly.pdbx_strand_id
1 'polypeptide(L)'
;MIRDPRPEAHVTRGQVITHFTEHVDLMPTILDALGLRVPEPCDGRSLLPFLHGQTPPDWRDAVHWEFDWRDFRDSQRFTRLELDEHQCNFTVIRDRRYKYVHFPALPPLFFDLQADPHEFHNVAEAPDYAERVKSYAQKMLSWRMHHAERPLVRTDVP
;
A
#
# COMPACT_ATOMS: atom_id res chain seq x y z
N MET A 1 16.09 2.94 -8.12
CA MET A 1 16.42 4.18 -8.85
C MET A 1 15.73 4.13 -10.19
N ILE A 2 14.92 5.14 -10.54
CA ILE A 2 14.33 5.28 -11.88
C ILE A 2 15.07 6.42 -12.57
N ARG A 3 15.56 6.18 -13.79
CA ARG A 3 16.25 7.19 -14.60
C ARG A 3 15.54 7.34 -15.93
N ASP A 4 14.90 8.48 -16.12
CA ASP A 4 14.37 8.89 -17.41
C ASP A 4 15.48 9.62 -18.21
N PRO A 5 15.85 9.13 -19.41
CA PRO A 5 16.87 9.76 -20.24
C PRO A 5 16.36 11.01 -20.97
N ARG A 6 15.05 11.23 -21.05
CA ARG A 6 14.47 12.32 -21.83
C ARG A 6 14.73 13.70 -21.19
N PRO A 7 14.78 14.80 -21.97
CA PRO A 7 15.10 16.13 -21.47
C PRO A 7 14.18 16.67 -20.38
N GLU A 8 12.90 16.30 -20.40
CA GLU A 8 11.89 16.77 -19.45
C GLU A 8 12.22 16.33 -18.01
N ALA A 9 12.92 15.20 -17.85
CA ALA A 9 13.35 14.69 -16.56
C ALA A 9 14.68 15.27 -16.06
N HIS A 10 15.30 16.20 -16.81
CA HIS A 10 16.59 16.78 -16.40
C HIS A 10 16.47 17.58 -15.10
N VAL A 11 15.33 18.24 -14.88
CA VAL A 11 15.08 19.09 -13.72
C VAL A 11 15.08 18.34 -12.38
N THR A 12 14.83 17.03 -12.40
CA THR A 12 14.74 16.19 -11.18
C THR A 12 15.93 15.24 -10.98
N ARG A 13 16.96 15.32 -11.84
CA ARG A 13 18.14 14.46 -11.71
C ARG A 13 18.80 14.68 -10.34
N GLY A 14 19.04 13.57 -9.61
CA GLY A 14 19.64 13.61 -8.28
C GLY A 14 18.67 13.94 -7.15
N GLN A 15 17.37 14.16 -7.43
CA GLN A 15 16.38 14.39 -6.40
C GLN A 15 15.95 13.10 -5.69
N VAL A 16 15.57 13.25 -4.43
CA VAL A 16 14.97 12.20 -3.61
C VAL A 16 13.49 12.52 -3.45
N ILE A 17 12.63 11.62 -3.89
CA ILE A 17 11.18 11.71 -3.68
C ILE A 17 10.85 11.08 -2.34
N THR A 18 10.26 11.85 -1.43
CA THR A 18 9.83 11.41 -0.09
C THR A 18 8.32 11.14 -0.01
N HIS A 19 7.60 11.25 -1.13
CA HIS A 19 6.20 10.85 -1.24
C HIS A 19 6.08 9.33 -1.21
N PHE A 20 4.93 8.84 -0.76
CA PHE A 20 4.65 7.41 -0.73
C PHE A 20 4.47 6.84 -2.14
N THR A 21 5.31 5.87 -2.49
CA THR A 21 5.23 5.10 -3.74
C THR A 21 5.08 3.63 -3.40
N GLU A 22 4.36 2.88 -4.25
CA GLU A 22 4.13 1.45 -4.09
C GLU A 22 4.70 0.69 -5.29
N HIS A 23 5.01 -0.60 -5.14
CA HIS A 23 5.55 -1.40 -6.24
C HIS A 23 4.60 -1.43 -7.45
N VAL A 24 3.28 -1.39 -7.20
CA VAL A 24 2.23 -1.35 -8.23
C VAL A 24 2.32 -0.12 -9.14
N ASP A 25 3.05 0.93 -8.75
CA ASP A 25 3.27 2.13 -9.55
C ASP A 25 4.22 1.90 -10.75
N LEU A 26 5.00 0.82 -10.75
CA LEU A 26 5.99 0.57 -11.81
C LEU A 26 5.35 0.27 -13.16
N MET A 27 4.33 -0.58 -13.19
CA MET A 27 3.63 -0.97 -14.40
C MET A 27 2.99 0.24 -15.12
N PRO A 28 2.16 1.08 -14.47
CA PRO A 28 1.61 2.28 -15.11
C PRO A 28 2.69 3.28 -15.51
N THR A 29 3.80 3.38 -14.76
CA THR A 29 4.94 4.24 -15.13
C THR A 29 5.59 3.80 -16.44
N ILE A 30 5.81 2.50 -16.62
CA ILE A 30 6.43 1.94 -17.83
C ILE A 30 5.51 2.14 -19.03
N LEU A 31 4.22 1.85 -18.89
CA LEU A 31 3.25 2.04 -19.99
C LEU A 31 3.14 3.52 -20.39
N ASP A 32 3.03 4.42 -19.42
CA ASP A 32 2.99 5.86 -19.65
C ASP A 32 4.28 6.35 -20.35
N ALA A 33 5.45 5.85 -19.94
CA ALA A 33 6.72 6.16 -20.61
C ALA A 33 6.79 5.70 -22.07
N LEU A 34 6.08 4.62 -22.41
CA LEU A 34 5.97 4.09 -23.77
C LEU A 34 4.83 4.73 -24.57
N GLY A 35 4.04 5.65 -23.97
CA GLY A 35 2.85 6.23 -24.60
C GLY A 35 1.71 5.22 -24.78
N LEU A 36 1.68 4.16 -23.97
CA LEU A 36 0.65 3.12 -23.99
C LEU A 36 -0.45 3.43 -22.97
N ARG A 37 -1.68 2.99 -23.26
CA ARG A 37 -2.81 3.09 -22.32
C ARG A 37 -2.55 2.22 -21.09
N VAL A 38 -2.65 2.82 -19.90
CA VAL A 38 -2.68 2.09 -18.63
C VAL A 38 -4.05 1.39 -18.47
N PRO A 39 -4.10 0.07 -18.22
CA PRO A 39 -5.34 -0.63 -17.94
C PRO A 39 -6.03 -0.12 -16.66
N GLU A 40 -7.37 -0.03 -16.68
CA GLU A 40 -8.16 0.38 -15.49
C GLU A 40 -7.97 -0.51 -14.25
N PRO A 41 -7.71 -1.82 -14.37
CA PRO A 41 -7.45 -2.68 -13.22
C PRO A 41 -6.11 -2.41 -12.51
N CYS A 42 -5.26 -1.52 -13.01
CA CYS A 42 -4.04 -1.16 -12.32
C CYS A 42 -4.34 -0.32 -11.08
N ASP A 43 -3.94 -0.82 -9.91
CA ASP A 43 -4.07 -0.11 -8.64
C ASP A 43 -3.06 1.03 -8.48
N GLY A 44 -1.91 0.91 -9.15
CA GLY A 44 -0.84 1.90 -9.11
C GLY A 44 -1.10 3.13 -9.97
N ARG A 45 -0.24 4.13 -9.81
CA ARG A 45 -0.26 5.39 -10.55
C ARG A 45 1.12 5.68 -11.12
N SER A 46 1.18 6.25 -12.32
CA SER A 46 2.46 6.59 -12.96
C SER A 46 3.29 7.54 -12.09
N LEU A 47 4.59 7.25 -11.99
CA LEU A 47 5.60 8.07 -11.31
C LEU A 47 6.25 9.10 -12.25
N LEU A 48 5.91 9.10 -13.56
CA LEU A 48 6.47 10.07 -14.50
C LEU A 48 6.27 11.53 -14.09
N PRO A 49 5.11 11.94 -13.51
CA PRO A 49 4.96 13.33 -13.05
C PRO A 49 6.07 13.74 -12.07
N PHE A 50 6.45 12.87 -11.13
CA PHE A 50 7.56 13.15 -10.22
C PHE A 50 8.88 13.27 -10.93
N LEU A 51 9.14 12.45 -11.96
CA LEU A 51 10.35 12.56 -12.77
C LEU A 51 10.41 13.85 -13.58
N HIS A 52 9.26 14.47 -13.88
CA HIS A 52 9.17 15.74 -14.61
C HIS A 52 8.94 16.95 -13.68
N GLY A 53 9.18 16.80 -12.38
CA GLY A 53 9.14 17.89 -11.40
C GLY A 53 7.74 18.27 -10.94
N GLN A 54 6.75 17.42 -11.19
CA GLN A 54 5.35 17.62 -10.82
C GLN A 54 4.97 16.70 -9.66
N THR A 55 4.08 17.17 -8.80
CA THR A 55 3.45 16.33 -7.77
C THR A 55 1.94 16.32 -8.02
N PRO A 56 1.34 15.16 -8.33
CA PRO A 56 -0.11 15.08 -8.50
C PRO A 56 -0.84 15.56 -7.23
N PRO A 57 -1.89 16.39 -7.34
CA PRO A 57 -2.54 17.01 -6.18
C PRO A 57 -3.27 16.01 -5.27
N ASP A 58 -3.66 14.86 -5.81
CA ASP A 58 -4.39 13.79 -5.16
C ASP A 58 -3.52 12.56 -4.87
N TRP A 59 -2.19 12.72 -4.79
CA TRP A 59 -1.28 11.61 -4.51
C TRP A 59 -1.54 10.97 -3.15
N ARG A 60 -1.28 9.66 -3.03
CA ARG A 60 -1.55 8.90 -1.81
C ARG A 60 -0.80 9.44 -0.60
N ASP A 61 -1.46 9.43 0.55
CA ASP A 61 -0.91 9.85 1.85
C ASP A 61 -0.52 8.66 2.75
N ALA A 62 -0.84 7.43 2.32
CA ALA A 62 -0.47 6.17 2.95
C ALA A 62 -0.04 5.13 1.91
N VAL A 63 0.77 4.16 2.34
CA VAL A 63 1.09 2.94 1.59
C VAL A 63 0.39 1.73 2.16
N HIS A 64 0.15 0.75 1.29
CA HIS A 64 -0.51 -0.49 1.60
C HIS A 64 0.32 -1.66 1.10
N TRP A 65 0.27 -2.76 1.85
CA TRP A 65 0.76 -4.04 1.38
C TRP A 65 0.03 -5.15 2.11
N GLU A 66 0.04 -6.32 1.48
CA GLU A 66 -0.56 -7.53 2.03
C GLU A 66 0.54 -8.59 2.10
N PHE A 67 0.41 -9.47 3.08
CA PHE A 67 1.29 -10.63 3.21
C PHE A 67 0.45 -11.85 3.55
N ASP A 68 0.78 -12.93 2.89
CA ASP A 68 0.13 -14.22 3.04
C ASP A 68 1.21 -15.25 3.34
N TRP A 69 1.07 -15.93 4.49
CA TRP A 69 2.03 -16.94 4.93
C TRP A 69 1.42 -18.35 4.94
N ARG A 70 0.37 -18.59 4.17
CA ARG A 70 -0.12 -19.96 3.93
C ARG A 70 1.02 -20.83 3.46
N ASP A 71 1.18 -21.98 4.13
CA ASP A 71 2.14 -23.00 3.75
C ASP A 71 1.39 -24.30 3.42
N PHE A 72 1.21 -24.55 2.13
CA PHE A 72 0.52 -25.77 1.64
C PHE A 72 1.39 -27.03 1.77
N ARG A 73 2.67 -26.90 2.12
CA ARG A 73 3.60 -28.03 2.29
C ARG A 73 3.77 -28.42 3.75
N ASP A 74 3.62 -27.47 4.67
CA ASP A 74 3.74 -27.67 6.12
C ASP A 74 2.50 -27.13 6.85
N SER A 75 1.48 -27.98 6.95
CA SER A 75 0.22 -27.65 7.62
C SER A 75 0.36 -27.39 9.12
N GLN A 76 1.51 -27.72 9.74
CA GLN A 76 1.70 -27.54 11.19
C GLN A 76 1.94 -26.09 11.61
N ARG A 77 2.21 -25.18 10.65
CA ARG A 77 2.47 -23.77 10.96
C ARG A 77 1.23 -23.01 11.41
N PHE A 78 0.08 -23.25 10.78
CA PHE A 78 -1.18 -22.61 11.17
C PHE A 78 -1.87 -23.33 12.34
N THR A 79 -1.64 -24.64 12.54
CA THR A 79 -2.14 -25.36 13.73
C THR A 79 -1.62 -24.76 15.04
N ARG A 80 -0.38 -24.25 15.06
CA ARG A 80 0.20 -23.60 16.25
C ARG A 80 -0.50 -22.31 16.68
N LEU A 81 -1.12 -21.62 15.73
CA LEU A 81 -1.89 -20.40 15.98
C LEU A 81 -3.41 -20.65 15.92
N GLU A 82 -3.81 -21.92 15.78
CA GLU A 82 -5.22 -22.34 15.64
C GLU A 82 -5.95 -21.62 14.49
N LEU A 83 -5.24 -21.33 13.41
CA LEU A 83 -5.77 -20.62 12.23
C LEU A 83 -6.18 -21.58 11.12
N ASP A 84 -7.22 -21.22 10.37
CA ASP A 84 -7.48 -21.81 9.05
C ASP A 84 -6.59 -21.19 7.95
N GLU A 85 -6.55 -21.82 6.78
CA GLU A 85 -5.71 -21.35 5.67
C GLU A 85 -6.07 -19.92 5.22
N HIS A 86 -7.35 -19.58 5.15
CA HIS A 86 -7.82 -18.26 4.73
C HIS A 86 -7.58 -17.17 5.79
N GLN A 87 -7.21 -17.56 7.01
CA GLN A 87 -6.84 -16.65 8.10
C GLN A 87 -5.34 -16.31 8.13
N CYS A 88 -4.51 -16.97 7.32
CA CYS A 88 -3.05 -16.82 7.33
C CYS A 88 -2.57 -15.65 6.44
N ASN A 89 -3.17 -14.47 6.62
CA ASN A 89 -2.78 -13.25 5.93
C ASN A 89 -2.96 -12.02 6.82
N PHE A 90 -2.34 -10.91 6.44
CA PHE A 90 -2.61 -9.59 7.00
C PHE A 90 -2.56 -8.53 5.91
N THR A 91 -3.25 -7.43 6.16
CA THR A 91 -3.16 -6.20 5.37
C THR A 91 -2.58 -5.09 6.24
N VAL A 92 -1.74 -4.25 5.66
CA VAL A 92 -1.12 -3.10 6.33
C VAL A 92 -1.53 -1.81 5.66
N ILE A 93 -1.81 -0.80 6.47
CA ILE A 93 -1.83 0.60 6.06
C ILE A 93 -0.80 1.36 6.89
N ARG A 94 0.02 2.19 6.22
CA ARG A 94 1.04 2.99 6.88
C ARG A 94 1.11 4.38 6.27
N ASP A 95 0.95 5.40 7.10
CA ASP A 95 1.23 6.78 6.73
C ASP A 95 2.48 7.31 7.43
N ARG A 96 2.67 8.63 7.45
CA ARG A 96 3.85 9.25 8.04
C ARG A 96 3.96 9.03 9.55
N ARG A 97 2.85 8.89 10.25
CA ARG A 97 2.82 8.83 11.72
C ARG A 97 2.40 7.47 12.26
N TYR A 98 1.51 6.77 11.58
CA TYR A 98 0.96 5.52 12.13
C TYR A 98 1.08 4.37 11.14
N LYS A 99 1.21 3.17 11.70
CA LYS A 99 1.12 1.90 10.98
C LYS A 99 0.09 1.03 11.68
N TYR A 100 -0.86 0.50 10.91
CA TYR A 100 -1.89 -0.42 11.38
C TYR A 100 -1.80 -1.72 10.58
N VAL A 101 -1.73 -2.84 11.30
CA VAL A 101 -1.71 -4.20 10.74
C VAL A 101 -2.99 -4.89 11.17
N HIS A 102 -3.79 -5.29 10.19
CA HIS A 102 -5.02 -6.03 10.41
C HIS A 102 -4.82 -7.50 10.08
N PHE A 103 -5.15 -8.35 11.05
CA PHE A 103 -5.25 -9.78 10.86
C PHE A 103 -6.73 -10.17 10.86
N PRO A 104 -7.16 -11.13 10.02
CA PRO A 104 -8.54 -11.60 10.01
C PRO A 104 -8.90 -12.39 11.27
N ALA A 105 -7.92 -13.01 11.94
CA ALA A 105 -8.14 -13.90 13.07
C ALA A 105 -7.12 -13.77 14.22
N LEU A 106 -6.30 -12.72 14.20
CA LEU A 106 -5.38 -12.38 15.31
C LEU A 106 -5.62 -10.94 15.77
N PRO A 107 -5.19 -10.56 16.98
CA PRO A 107 -5.22 -9.18 17.42
C PRO A 107 -4.45 -8.26 16.46
N PRO A 108 -4.92 -7.03 16.22
CA PRO A 108 -4.22 -6.09 15.36
C PRO A 108 -2.92 -5.60 16.00
N LEU A 109 -2.05 -5.03 15.17
CA LEU A 109 -0.91 -4.24 15.64
C LEU A 109 -1.12 -2.77 15.24
N PHE A 110 -0.74 -1.86 16.14
CA PHE A 110 -0.77 -0.43 15.90
C PHE A 110 0.49 0.23 16.47
N PHE A 111 1.18 1.01 15.65
CA PHE A 111 2.43 1.68 16.01
C PHE A 111 2.32 3.18 15.75
N ASP A 112 2.71 4.00 16.73
CA ASP A 112 2.97 5.45 16.56
C ASP A 112 4.43 5.63 16.16
N LEU A 113 4.69 5.75 14.87
CA LEU A 113 6.03 5.86 14.26
C LEU A 113 6.77 7.15 14.65
N GLN A 114 6.07 8.14 15.22
CA GLN A 114 6.72 9.34 15.75
C GLN A 114 7.30 9.07 17.15
N ALA A 115 6.56 8.35 18.00
CA ALA A 115 7.01 7.99 19.34
C ALA A 115 7.91 6.74 19.34
N ASP A 116 7.69 5.82 18.41
CA ASP A 116 8.36 4.55 18.26
C ASP A 116 8.73 4.28 16.78
N PRO A 117 9.76 4.97 16.25
CA PRO A 117 10.18 4.83 14.84
C PRO A 117 10.67 3.43 14.45
N HIS A 118 10.96 2.59 15.45
CA HIS A 118 11.48 1.24 15.26
C HIS A 118 10.43 0.15 15.50
N GLU A 119 9.18 0.54 15.79
CA GLU A 119 8.03 -0.37 15.89
C GLU A 119 8.20 -1.47 16.96
N PHE A 120 8.81 -1.15 18.09
CA PHE A 120 9.00 -2.09 19.20
C PHE A 120 7.77 -2.22 20.12
N HIS A 121 6.85 -1.26 20.11
CA HIS A 121 5.74 -1.18 21.04
C HIS A 121 4.40 -1.17 20.32
N ASN A 122 3.68 -2.29 20.40
CA ASN A 122 2.29 -2.34 19.95
C ASN A 122 1.37 -1.59 20.93
N VAL A 123 0.70 -0.54 20.46
CA VAL A 123 -0.23 0.28 21.23
C VAL A 123 -1.69 0.05 20.85
N ALA A 124 -2.02 -1.05 20.15
CA ALA A 124 -3.38 -1.32 19.68
C ALA A 124 -4.43 -1.42 20.79
N GLU A 125 -4.06 -1.90 21.98
CA GLU A 125 -4.96 -2.04 23.14
C GLU A 125 -4.88 -0.87 24.11
N ALA A 126 -4.00 0.12 23.87
CA ALA A 126 -3.86 1.27 24.73
C ALA A 126 -5.10 2.18 24.61
N PRO A 127 -5.79 2.52 25.73
CA PRO A 127 -7.03 3.31 25.69
C PRO A 127 -6.90 4.65 24.95
N ASP A 128 -5.77 5.33 25.09
CA ASP A 128 -5.50 6.62 24.45
C ASP A 128 -5.41 6.53 22.92
N TYR A 129 -5.21 5.33 22.37
CA TYR A 129 -5.12 5.07 20.94
C TYR A 129 -6.40 4.47 20.34
N ALA A 130 -7.43 4.17 21.14
CA ALA A 130 -8.62 3.43 20.69
C ALA A 130 -9.33 4.08 19.48
N GLU A 131 -9.53 5.40 19.51
CA GLU A 131 -10.15 6.13 18.39
C GLU A 131 -9.25 6.14 17.14
N ARG A 132 -7.93 6.14 17.32
CA ARG A 132 -7.00 6.04 16.19
C ARG A 132 -7.04 4.65 15.57
N VAL A 133 -6.95 3.59 16.37
CA VAL A 133 -7.06 2.21 15.88
C VAL A 133 -8.35 2.02 15.08
N LYS A 134 -9.49 2.48 15.61
CA LYS A 134 -10.78 2.46 14.90
C LYS A 134 -10.72 3.21 13.57
N SER A 135 -10.14 4.42 13.56
CA SER A 135 -9.99 5.22 12.34
C SER A 135 -9.14 4.50 11.28
N TYR A 136 -8.04 3.84 11.66
CA TYR A 136 -7.21 3.10 10.70
C TYR A 136 -7.87 1.82 10.19
N ALA A 137 -8.64 1.13 11.04
CA ALA A 137 -9.48 0.02 10.60
C ALA A 137 -10.50 0.47 9.55
N GLN A 138 -11.14 1.63 9.74
CA GLN A 138 -12.06 2.21 8.76
C GLN A 138 -11.33 2.64 7.46
N LYS A 139 -10.16 3.29 7.55
CA LYS A 139 -9.35 3.63 6.38
C LYS A 139 -9.00 2.39 5.55
N MET A 140 -8.59 1.31 6.21
CA MET A 140 -8.27 0.05 5.55
C MET A 140 -9.49 -0.57 4.87
N LEU A 141 -10.65 -0.56 5.52
CA LEU A 141 -11.90 -1.03 4.92
C LEU A 141 -12.25 -0.23 3.65
N SER A 142 -12.19 1.11 3.72
CA SER A 142 -12.41 1.96 2.56
C SER A 142 -11.40 1.69 1.44
N TRP A 143 -10.11 1.55 1.77
CA TRP A 143 -9.07 1.19 0.80
C TRP A 143 -9.37 -0.14 0.12
N ARG A 144 -9.69 -1.19 0.90
CA ARG A 144 -10.09 -2.52 0.39
C ARG A 144 -11.29 -2.43 -0.55
N MET A 145 -12.29 -1.60 -0.23
CA MET A 145 -13.48 -1.41 -1.09
C MET A 145 -13.13 -0.71 -2.42
N HIS A 146 -12.22 0.26 -2.40
CA HIS A 146 -11.77 0.97 -3.62
C HIS A 146 -10.90 0.12 -4.55
N HIS A 147 -10.24 -0.92 -4.01
CA HIS A 147 -9.31 -1.79 -4.74
C HIS A 147 -9.80 -3.24 -4.82
N ALA A 148 -11.04 -3.51 -4.41
CA ALA A 148 -11.70 -4.76 -4.73
C ALA A 148 -11.78 -4.90 -6.26
N GLU A 149 -11.74 -6.13 -6.77
CA GLU A 149 -11.73 -6.42 -8.20
C GLU A 149 -12.67 -5.47 -8.95
N ARG A 150 -12.16 -4.82 -10.00
CA ARG A 150 -12.89 -3.86 -10.84
C ARG A 150 -13.30 -4.49 -12.18
N PRO A 151 -14.04 -5.60 -12.23
CA PRO A 151 -14.23 -6.34 -13.48
C PRO A 151 -15.13 -5.62 -14.50
N LEU A 152 -15.83 -4.54 -14.14
CA LEU A 152 -16.90 -3.96 -14.99
C LEU A 152 -16.98 -2.43 -15.04
N VAL A 153 -15.95 -1.70 -14.60
CA VAL A 153 -15.91 -0.25 -14.83
C VAL A 153 -15.37 -0.02 -16.24
N ARG A 154 -16.27 0.37 -17.16
CA ARG A 154 -16.03 0.68 -18.60
C ARG A 154 -15.19 -0.30 -19.41
N THR A 155 -15.84 -1.36 -19.89
CA THR A 155 -15.50 -1.90 -21.21
C THR A 155 -15.96 -0.92 -22.29
N ASP A 156 -15.14 0.09 -22.58
CA ASP A 156 -15.18 0.74 -23.89
C ASP A 156 -14.58 -0.26 -24.89
N VAL A 157 -15.42 -1.18 -25.37
CA VAL A 157 -15.12 -1.99 -26.55
C VAL A 157 -15.32 -1.08 -27.76
N PRO A 158 -14.32 -0.87 -28.63
CA PRO A 158 -14.53 -0.18 -29.91
C PRO A 158 -15.46 -0.96 -30.84
#